data_AF-A0A0D5C1H3-F1
#
_entry.id   AF-A0A0D5C1H3-F1
#
_cell.length_a   1.000
_cell.length_b   1.000
_cell.length_c   1.000
_cell.angle_alpha   90.00
_cell.angle_beta   90.00
_cell.angle_gamma   90.00
#
_symmetry.space_group_name_H-M   'P 1'
#
loop_
_entity.id
_entity.type
_entity.pdbx_description
1 polymer ?
#
loop_
_entity_poly.entity_id
_entity_poly.type
_entity_poly.pdbx_seq_one_letter_code
_entity_poly.pdbx_strand_id
1 'polypeptide(L)'
;MAKVGAGEIIYDLRKKIQEITYDLNQLGDLPTDIREMITSANLVRSNEFLSKSNDKKTELISAYAKYSEALEEMLSSVFEIQKDLKEILKTQSSMIESKKKPSKTKRTRK
;
A
#
# COMPACT_ATOMS: atom_id res chain seq x y z
N MET A 1 1.91 -9.71 15.64
CA MET A 1 0.54 -10.07 15.20
C MET A 1 0.24 -9.27 13.95
N ALA A 2 -0.02 -9.93 12.82
CA ALA A 2 -0.27 -9.25 11.54
C ALA A 2 -1.50 -8.34 11.64
N LYS A 3 -1.39 -7.09 11.18
CA LYS A 3 -2.51 -6.15 11.07
C LYS A 3 -3.48 -6.67 9.99
N VAL A 4 -4.50 -7.42 10.40
CA VAL A 4 -5.62 -7.79 9.54
C VAL A 4 -6.42 -6.51 9.26
N GLY A 5 -6.49 -6.07 8.00
CA GLY A 5 -7.18 -4.83 7.60
C GLY A 5 -6.42 -3.97 6.57
N ALA A 6 -5.13 -4.24 6.32
CA ALA A 6 -4.34 -3.48 5.34
C ALA A 6 -4.94 -3.52 3.92
N GLY A 7 -5.63 -4.60 3.54
CA GLY A 7 -6.29 -4.72 2.24
C GLY A 7 -7.47 -3.77 2.04
N GLU A 8 -8.28 -3.54 3.08
CA GLU A 8 -9.40 -2.59 3.04
C GLU A 8 -8.89 -1.16 2.90
N ILE A 9 -7.86 -0.81 3.68
CA ILE A 9 -7.20 0.50 3.63
C ILE A 9 -6.63 0.76 2.22
N ILE A 10 -5.95 -0.21 1.63
CA ILE A 10 -5.40 -0.11 0.27
C ILE A 10 -6.52 0.05 -0.76
N TYR A 11 -7.63 -0.69 -0.62
CA TYR A 11 -8.78 -0.56 -1.51
C TYR A 11 -9.40 0.84 -1.44
N ASP A 12 -9.62 1.36 -0.23
CA ASP A 12 -10.18 2.70 -0.02
C ASP A 12 -9.26 3.79 -0.55
N LEU A 13 -7.95 3.67 -0.31
CA LEU A 13 -6.94 4.59 -0.86
C LEU A 13 -6.92 4.54 -2.39
N ARG A 14 -7.04 3.36 -2.99
CA ARG A 14 -7.13 3.21 -4.45
C ARG A 14 -8.37 3.91 -5.00
N LYS A 15 -9.52 3.73 -4.36
CA LYS A 15 -10.76 4.41 -4.75
C LYS A 15 -10.60 5.94 -4.65
N LYS A 16 -10.03 6.43 -3.55
CA LYS A 16 -9.75 7.85 -3.37
C LYS A 16 -8.81 8.41 -4.45
N ILE A 17 -7.75 7.68 -4.80
CA ILE A 17 -6.84 8.06 -5.89
C ILE A 17 -7.60 8.16 -7.21
N GLN A 18 -8.50 7.22 -7.51
CA GLN A 18 -9.32 7.26 -8.72
C GLN A 18 -10.26 8.47 -8.75
N GLU A 19 -10.90 8.77 -7.62
CA GLU A 19 -11.77 9.95 -7.48
C GLU A 19 -10.99 11.26 -7.71
N ILE A 20 -9.84 11.44 -7.06
CA ILE A 20 -9.00 12.63 -7.25
C ILE A 20 -8.50 12.73 -8.70
N THR A 21 -8.13 11.61 -9.31
CA THR A 21 -7.68 11.57 -10.72
C THR A 21 -8.82 11.96 -11.66
N TYR A 22 -10.04 11.48 -11.39
CA TYR A 22 -11.22 11.87 -12.15
C TYR A 22 -11.48 13.38 -12.02
N ASP A 23 -11.47 13.91 -10.80
CA ASP A 23 -11.65 15.35 -10.55
C ASP A 23 -10.60 16.20 -11.29
N LEU A 24 -9.34 15.79 -11.27
CA LEU A 24 -8.26 16.46 -11.99
C LEU A 24 -8.48 16.47 -13.50
N ASN A 25 -8.96 15.36 -14.06
CA ASN A 25 -9.28 15.29 -15.49
C ASN A 25 -10.50 16.17 -15.84
N GLN A 26 -11.44 16.33 -14.91
CA GLN A 26 -12.60 17.20 -15.10
C GLN A 26 -12.28 18.69 -15.03
N LEU A 27 -11.18 19.09 -14.37
CA LEU A 27 -10.71 20.49 -14.42
C LEU A 27 -10.37 20.91 -15.86
N GLY A 28 -9.96 19.98 -16.72
CA GLY A 28 -9.60 20.25 -18.11
C GLY A 28 -8.27 20.99 -18.26
N ASP A 29 -8.11 21.65 -19.40
CA ASP A 29 -6.90 22.39 -19.75
C ASP A 29 -6.87 23.80 -19.15
N LEU A 30 -5.68 24.39 -19.15
CA LEU A 30 -5.47 25.76 -18.67
C LEU A 30 -6.41 26.73 -19.41
N PRO A 31 -7.14 27.60 -18.69
CA PRO A 31 -8.07 28.54 -19.31
C PRO A 31 -7.35 29.51 -20.24
N THR A 32 -7.80 29.64 -21.49
CA THR A 32 -7.28 30.59 -22.47
C THR A 32 -7.86 31.98 -22.29
N ASP A 33 -7.05 33.03 -22.42
CA ASP A 33 -7.49 34.41 -22.23
C ASP A 33 -8.75 34.76 -23.05
N ILE A 34 -9.73 35.36 -22.39
CA ILE A 34 -10.95 35.86 -23.01
C ILE A 34 -10.69 37.29 -23.45
N ARG A 35 -10.89 37.57 -24.74
CA ARG A 35 -10.51 38.85 -25.36
C ARG A 35 -11.29 40.04 -24.78
N GLU A 36 -12.52 39.80 -24.39
CA GLU A 36 -13.43 40.78 -23.80
C GLU A 36 -13.06 41.12 -22.34
N MET A 37 -12.24 40.29 -21.70
CA MET A 37 -11.78 40.50 -20.34
C MET A 37 -10.49 41.32 -20.32
N ILE A 38 -10.40 42.22 -19.34
CA ILE A 38 -9.14 42.91 -19.05
C ILE A 38 -8.09 41.90 -18.57
N THR A 39 -6.82 42.22 -18.80
CA THR A 39 -5.69 41.33 -18.48
C THR A 39 -5.71 40.87 -17.02
N SER A 40 -6.01 41.75 -16.07
CA SER A 40 -6.07 41.38 -14.65
C SER A 40 -7.14 40.33 -14.36
N ALA A 41 -8.30 40.41 -15.03
CA ALA A 41 -9.38 39.44 -14.84
C ALA A 41 -9.03 38.07 -15.46
N ASN A 42 -8.36 38.06 -16.61
CA ASN A 42 -7.80 36.83 -17.19
C ASN A 42 -6.75 36.19 -16.26
N LEU A 43 -5.84 37.00 -15.70
CA LEU A 43 -4.81 36.54 -14.76
C LEU A 43 -5.43 35.94 -13.49
N VAL A 44 -6.48 36.55 -12.93
CA VAL A 44 -7.18 36.01 -11.75
C VAL A 44 -7.76 34.63 -12.05
N ARG A 45 -8.42 34.46 -13.20
CA ARG A 45 -9.01 33.18 -13.59
C ARG A 45 -7.97 32.09 -13.80
N SER A 46 -6.85 32.43 -14.45
CA SER A 46 -5.73 31.49 -14.66
C SER A 46 -5.09 31.10 -13.33
N ASN A 47 -4.88 32.05 -12.42
CA ASN A 47 -4.36 31.77 -11.08
C ASN A 47 -5.32 30.91 -10.25
N GLU A 48 -6.63 31.16 -10.32
CA GLU A 48 -7.63 30.34 -9.63
C GLU A 48 -7.61 28.89 -10.12
N PHE A 49 -7.54 28.69 -11.44
CA PHE A 49 -7.38 27.37 -12.04
C PHE A 49 -6.08 26.70 -11.58
N LEU A 50 -4.95 27.42 -11.62
CA LEU A 50 -3.65 26.89 -11.22
C LEU A 50 -3.65 26.49 -9.75
N SER A 51 -4.23 27.32 -8.87
CA SER A 51 -4.37 27.00 -7.44
C SER A 51 -5.19 25.74 -7.25
N LYS A 52 -6.37 25.65 -7.85
CA LYS A 52 -7.25 24.47 -7.75
C LYS A 52 -6.58 23.20 -8.28
N SER A 53 -5.92 23.28 -9.43
CA SER A 53 -5.18 22.17 -10.02
C SER A 53 -4.04 21.72 -9.12
N ASN A 54 -3.30 22.69 -8.55
CA ASN A 54 -2.19 22.40 -7.65
C ASN A 54 -2.67 21.73 -6.37
N ASP A 55 -3.73 22.25 -5.74
CA ASP A 55 -4.30 21.68 -4.52
C ASP A 55 -4.72 20.22 -4.72
N LYS A 56 -5.41 19.93 -5.84
CA LYS A 56 -5.82 18.57 -6.19
C LYS A 56 -4.63 17.65 -6.50
N LYS A 57 -3.57 18.15 -7.16
CA LYS A 57 -2.33 17.39 -7.38
C LYS A 57 -1.62 17.10 -6.06
N THR A 58 -1.56 18.04 -5.13
CA THR A 58 -1.00 17.83 -3.80
C THR A 58 -1.81 16.80 -3.01
N GLU A 59 -3.14 16.82 -3.12
CA GLU A 59 -4.01 15.79 -2.54
C GLU A 59 -3.71 14.41 -3.13
N LEU A 60 -3.56 14.32 -4.45
CA LEU A 60 -3.23 13.08 -5.15
C LEU A 60 -1.89 12.50 -4.70
N ILE A 61 -0.85 13.33 -4.62
CA ILE A 61 0.48 12.92 -4.14
C ILE A 61 0.38 12.40 -2.70
N SER A 62 -0.37 13.10 -1.84
CA SER A 62 -0.57 12.69 -0.45
C SER A 62 -1.31 11.35 -0.34
N ALA A 63 -2.27 11.09 -1.22
CA ALA A 63 -2.99 9.82 -1.28
C ALA A 63 -2.07 8.68 -1.74
N TYR A 64 -1.23 8.91 -2.77
CA TYR A 64 -0.25 7.94 -3.22
C TYR A 64 0.80 7.63 -2.15
N ALA A 65 1.28 8.63 -1.41
CA ALA A 65 2.22 8.41 -0.32
C ALA A 65 1.65 7.45 0.74
N LYS A 66 0.39 7.68 1.16
CA LYS A 66 -0.30 6.79 2.10
C LYS A 66 -0.54 5.39 1.52
N TYR A 67 -0.86 5.30 0.24
CA TYR A 67 -1.06 4.03 -0.46
C TYR A 67 0.23 3.20 -0.50
N SER A 68 1.37 3.84 -0.78
CA SER A 68 2.69 3.20 -0.73
C SER A 68 3.06 2.73 0.67
N GLU A 69 2.84 3.56 1.69
CA GLU A 69 3.08 3.18 3.09
C GLU A 69 2.24 1.96 3.51
N ALA A 70 0.95 1.93 3.14
CA ALA A 70 0.09 0.80 3.44
C ALA A 70 0.53 -0.50 2.73
N LEU A 71 1.05 -0.40 1.51
CA LEU A 71 1.64 -1.53 0.80
C LEU A 71 2.93 -2.04 1.46
N GLU A 72 3.78 -1.13 1.92
CA GLU A 72 5.00 -1.49 2.66
C GLU A 72 4.66 -2.22 3.96
N GLU A 73 3.69 -1.73 4.74
CA GLU A 73 3.21 -2.41 5.96
C GLU A 73 2.67 -3.82 5.67
N MET A 74 1.92 -3.98 4.57
CA MET A 74 1.41 -5.27 4.14
C MET A 74 2.55 -6.22 3.78
N LEU A 75 3.54 -5.73 3.02
CA LEU A 75 4.69 -6.53 2.61
C LEU A 75 5.52 -6.97 3.81
N SER A 76 5.78 -6.08 4.77
CA SER A 76 6.45 -6.44 6.02
C SER A 76 5.67 -7.50 6.80
N SER A 77 4.35 -7.38 6.87
CA SER A 77 3.49 -8.39 7.52
C SER A 77 3.59 -9.77 6.86
N VAL A 78 3.64 -9.81 5.53
CA VAL A 78 3.83 -11.06 4.78
C VAL A 78 5.20 -11.68 5.06
N PHE A 79 6.26 -10.88 5.14
CA PHE A 79 7.60 -11.39 5.47
C PHE A 79 7.69 -11.96 6.89
N GLU A 80 7.05 -11.31 7.88
CA GLU A 80 6.97 -11.87 9.23
C GLU A 80 6.20 -13.20 9.26
N ILE A 81 5.07 -13.30 8.56
CA ILE A 81 4.33 -14.57 8.43
C ILE A 81 5.20 -15.65 7.78
N GLN A 82 5.96 -15.32 6.74
CA GLN A 82 6.87 -16.25 6.08
C GLN A 82 7.97 -16.75 7.05
N LYS A 83 8.51 -15.85 7.87
CA LYS A 83 9.52 -16.18 8.88
C LYS A 83 8.94 -17.12 9.94
N ASP A 84 7.76 -16.80 10.47
CA ASP A 84 7.05 -17.63 11.45
C ASP A 84 6.76 -19.03 10.88
N LEU A 85 6.26 -19.11 9.64
CA LEU A 85 6.02 -20.39 8.96
C LEU A 85 7.31 -21.23 8.81
N LYS A 86 8.43 -20.59 8.49
CA LYS A 86 9.73 -21.27 8.38
C LYS A 86 10.20 -21.82 9.73
N GLU A 87 9.98 -21.08 10.80
CA GLU A 87 10.29 -21.52 12.16
C GLU A 87 9.38 -22.69 12.59
N ILE A 88 8.07 -22.60 12.31
CA ILE A 88 7.11 -23.68 12.56
C ILE A 88 7.52 -24.95 11.82
N LEU A 89 7.90 -24.86 10.55
CA LEU A 89 8.37 -26.02 9.78
C LEU A 89 9.64 -26.63 10.39
N LYS A 90 10.61 -25.81 10.77
CA LYS A 90 11.86 -26.28 11.40
C LYS A 90 11.59 -27.00 12.73
N THR A 91 10.72 -26.44 13.57
CA THR A 91 10.35 -27.04 14.85
C THR A 91 9.60 -28.36 14.64
N GLN A 92 8.64 -28.42 13.71
CA GLN A 92 7.93 -29.66 13.36
C GLN A 92 8.87 -30.74 12.83
N SER A 93 9.81 -30.41 11.93
CA SER A 93 10.80 -31.36 11.43
C SER A 93 11.65 -31.96 12.56
N SER A 94 12.12 -31.12 13.49
CA SER A 94 12.92 -31.58 14.65
C SER A 94 12.13 -32.52 15.58
N MET A 95 10.84 -32.27 15.78
CA MET A 95 9.97 -33.14 16.57
C MET A 95 9.77 -34.51 15.91
N ILE A 96 9.66 -34.57 14.58
CA ILE A 96 9.52 -35.83 13.83
C ILE A 96 10.81 -36.66 13.92
N GLU A 97 11.98 -36.03 13.78
CA GLU A 97 13.27 -36.72 13.92
C GLU A 97 13.48 -37.30 15.32
N SER A 98 13.06 -36.57 16.36
CA SER A 98 13.18 -37.02 17.75
C SER A 98 12.39 -38.29 18.08
N LYS A 99 11.30 -38.58 17.33
CA LYS A 99 10.45 -39.77 17.54
C LYS A 99 11.02 -41.06 16.94
N LYS A 100 12.10 -41.01 16.15
CA LYS A 100 12.65 -42.18 15.42
C LYS A 100 13.72 -43.01 16.14
N LYS A 101 13.89 -42.91 17.47
CA LYS A 101 14.80 -43.81 18.21
C LYS A 101 14.05 -44.94 18.92
N PRO A 102 13.89 -46.14 18.32
CA PRO A 102 13.72 -47.33 19.11
C PRO A 102 15.04 -47.61 19.82
N SER A 103 15.01 -47.53 21.15
CA SER A 103 16.13 -47.96 22.00
C SER A 103 16.50 -49.39 21.59
N LYS A 104 17.74 -49.59 21.12
CA LYS A 104 18.29 -50.93 20.90
C LYS A 104 18.40 -51.61 22.25
N THR A 105 17.38 -52.36 22.65
CA THR A 105 17.49 -53.32 23.75
C THR A 105 18.51 -54.37 23.31
N LYS A 106 19.74 -54.24 23.81
CA LYS A 106 20.78 -55.27 23.68
C LYS A 106 20.23 -56.56 24.31
N ARG A 107 19.80 -57.50 23.47
CA ARG A 107 19.43 -58.84 23.89
C ARG A 107 20.73 -59.60 24.12
N THR A 108 21.15 -59.69 25.39
CA THR A 108 22.30 -60.47 25.83
C THR A 108 22.01 -61.95 25.56
N ARG A 109 22.88 -62.60 24.78
CA ARG A 109 22.88 -64.06 24.59
C ARG A 109 23.25 -64.75 25.91
N LYS A 110 22.44 -65.73 26.31
CA LYS A 110 22.86 -66.89 27.11
C LYS A 110 22.08 -68.10 26.61
#